data_AF-A0A3N4UNI5-F1
#
_entry.id   AF-A0A3N4UNI5-F1
#
_cell.length_a   1.000
_cell.length_b   1.000
_cell.length_c   1.000
_cell.angle_alpha   90.00
_cell.angle_beta   90.00
_cell.angle_gamma   90.00
#
_symmetry.space_group_name_H-M   'P 1'
#
loop_
_entity.id
_entity.type
_entity.pdbx_description
1 polymer ?
#
loop_
_entity_poly.entity_id
_entity_poly.type
_entity_poly.pdbx_seq_one_letter_code
_entity_poly.pdbx_strand_id
1 'polypeptide(L)'
;MFYDLIKAAHLIALFVWVSGMVAVALALRYPALIHMKSLKTYDRSVTTPAMILALVFGISLGVLGGWFTSAWLLLKLVLVLGLSGLHGALVGNLRRAILNNAKDMKPNGKIFLLGGPTLLALIILLVVIKP
;
A
#
# COMPACT_ATOMS: atom_id res chain seq x y z
N MET A 1 5.35 -20.16 -16.76
CA MET A 1 6.64 -19.43 -16.70
C MET A 1 6.45 -17.91 -16.73
N PHE A 2 6.01 -17.29 -17.84
CA PHE A 2 5.84 -15.83 -17.89
C PHE A 2 4.74 -15.31 -16.95
N TYR A 3 3.60 -16.00 -16.91
CA TYR A 3 2.50 -15.69 -15.98
C TYR A 3 2.95 -15.75 -14.50
N ASP A 4 3.69 -16.79 -14.13
CA ASP A 4 4.16 -17.00 -12.76
C ASP A 4 5.20 -15.94 -12.35
N LEU A 5 6.04 -15.50 -13.29
CA LEU A 5 7.00 -14.43 -13.06
C LEU A 5 6.29 -13.10 -12.79
N ILE A 6 5.27 -12.75 -13.58
CA ILE A 6 4.46 -11.54 -13.33
C ILE A 6 3.74 -11.66 -11.98
N LYS A 7 3.23 -12.86 -11.65
CA LYS A 7 2.58 -13.11 -10.37
C LYS A 7 3.53 -12.90 -9.19
N ALA A 8 4.77 -13.39 -9.29
CA ALA A 8 5.80 -13.17 -8.30
C ALA A 8 6.17 -11.67 -8.19
N ALA A 9 6.40 -11.00 -9.32
CA ALA A 9 6.71 -9.57 -9.36
C ALA A 9 5.58 -8.71 -8.76
N HIS A 10 4.31 -9.05 -9.04
CA HIS A 10 3.14 -8.43 -8.44
C HIS A 10 3.15 -8.54 -6.91
N LEU A 11 3.41 -9.73 -6.37
CA LEU A 11 3.46 -9.95 -4.92
C LEU A 11 4.62 -9.19 -4.27
N ILE A 12 5.82 -9.22 -4.87
CA ILE A 12 6.98 -8.47 -4.38
C ILE A 12 6.65 -6.98 -4.32
N ALA A 13 6.11 -6.42 -5.41
CA ALA A 13 5.70 -5.02 -5.47
C ALA A 13 4.64 -4.69 -4.40
N LEU A 14 3.67 -5.58 -4.18
CA LEU A 14 2.65 -5.44 -3.14
C LEU A 14 3.27 -5.41 -1.73
N PHE A 15 4.21 -6.30 -1.41
CA PHE A 15 4.88 -6.32 -0.11
C PHE A 15 5.73 -5.06 0.12
N VAL A 16 6.47 -4.59 -0.88
CA VAL A 16 7.26 -3.35 -0.80
C VAL A 16 6.35 -2.13 -0.61
N TRP A 17 5.23 -2.09 -1.33
CA TRP A 17 4.26 -1.01 -1.19
C TRP A 17 3.67 -0.96 0.23
N VAL A 18 3.21 -2.10 0.75
CA VAL A 18 2.59 -2.17 2.06
C VAL A 18 3.58 -1.88 3.18
N SER A 19 4.81 -2.41 3.10
CA SER A 19 5.82 -2.15 4.13
C SER A 19 6.16 -0.66 4.23
N GLY A 20 6.20 0.05 3.10
CA GLY A 20 6.33 1.50 3.06
C GLY A 20 5.16 2.23 3.75
N MET A 21 3.92 1.82 3.49
CA MET A 21 2.74 2.37 4.17
C MET A 21 2.81 2.16 5.70
N VAL A 22 3.24 0.98 6.16
CA VAL A 22 3.44 0.69 7.58
C VAL A 22 4.50 1.61 8.18
N ALA A 23 5.63 1.82 7.49
CA ALA A 23 6.67 2.76 7.95
C ALA A 23 6.12 4.19 8.11
N VAL A 24 5.32 4.67 7.16
CA VAL A 24 4.66 6.00 7.25
C VAL A 24 3.68 6.05 8.43
N ALA A 25 2.87 5.03 8.63
CA ALA A 25 1.95 4.95 9.76
C ALA A 25 2.69 4.97 11.11
N LEU A 26 3.80 4.24 11.22
CA LEU A 26 4.66 4.24 12.42
C LEU A 26 5.28 5.62 12.66
N ALA A 27 5.76 6.30 11.62
CA ALA A 27 6.33 7.64 11.74
C ALA A 27 5.32 8.66 12.23
N LEU A 28 4.07 8.59 11.74
CA LEU A 28 2.97 9.45 12.19
C LEU A 28 2.57 9.16 13.65
N ARG A 29 2.70 7.90 14.09
CA ARG A 29 2.39 7.49 15.46
C ARG A 29 3.50 7.83 16.45
N TYR A 30 4.75 7.66 16.04
CA TYR A 30 5.95 7.83 16.86
C TYR A 30 6.90 8.84 16.21
N PRO A 31 6.51 10.13 16.15
CA PRO A 31 7.23 11.16 15.40
C PRO A 31 8.64 11.43 15.91
N ALA A 32 8.92 11.12 17.18
CA ALA A 32 10.25 11.29 17.78
C ALA A 32 11.26 10.21 17.36
N LEU A 33 10.79 9.05 16.87
CA LEU A 33 11.66 7.91 16.57
C LEU A 33 12.07 7.82 15.10
N ILE A 34 11.31 8.45 14.20
CA ILE A 34 11.46 8.26 12.75
C ILE A 34 11.63 9.60 12.05
N HIS A 35 12.71 9.73 11.28
CA HIS A 35 12.97 10.90 10.45
C HIS A 35 12.00 10.99 9.27
N MET A 36 10.91 11.74 9.45
CA MET A 36 9.82 11.87 8.48
C MET A 36 10.28 12.40 7.10
N LYS A 37 11.28 13.29 7.04
CA LYS A 37 11.79 13.82 5.77
C LYS A 37 12.44 12.72 4.92
N SER A 38 13.30 11.90 5.52
CA SER A 38 13.92 10.75 4.85
C SER A 38 12.88 9.73 4.41
N LEU A 39 11.89 9.47 5.26
CA LEU A 39 10.80 8.56 4.94
C LEU A 39 9.93 9.05 3.78
N LYS A 40 9.66 10.36 3.70
CA LYS A 40 8.95 10.94 2.55
C LYS A 40 9.72 10.77 1.25
N THR A 41 11.05 10.90 1.29
CA THR A 41 11.91 10.63 0.11
C THR A 41 11.83 9.16 -0.28
N TYR A 42 11.94 8.25 0.69
CA TYR A 42 11.80 6.80 0.47
C TYR A 42 10.44 6.42 -0.13
N ASP A 43 9.36 7.00 0.40
CA ASP A 43 8.01 6.74 -0.11
C ASP A 43 7.88 7.14 -1.59
N ARG A 44 8.47 8.27 -1.99
CA ARG A 44 8.46 8.73 -3.38
C ARG A 44 9.33 7.87 -4.30
N SER A 45 10.46 7.37 -3.83
CA SER A 45 11.42 6.63 -4.66
C SER A 45 11.20 5.11 -4.68
N VAL A 46 10.51 4.56 -3.67
CA VAL A 46 10.34 3.10 -3.51
C VAL A 46 8.87 2.73 -3.40
N THR A 47 8.15 3.28 -2.41
CA THR A 47 6.78 2.84 -2.09
C THR A 47 5.77 3.21 -3.18
N THR A 48 5.85 4.43 -3.72
CA THR A 48 4.97 4.90 -4.80
C THR A 48 5.24 4.15 -6.11
N PRO A 49 6.49 3.96 -6.58
CA PRO A 49 6.76 3.08 -7.71
C PRO A 49 6.30 1.64 -7.48
N ALA A 50 6.46 1.09 -6.27
CA ALA A 50 5.99 -0.25 -5.95
C ALA A 50 4.47 -0.38 -6.06
N MET A 51 3.70 0.62 -5.61
CA MET A 51 2.25 0.70 -5.82
C MET A 51 1.89 0.64 -7.32
N ILE A 52 2.56 1.46 -8.13
CA ILE A 52 2.31 1.54 -9.58
C ILE A 52 2.63 0.19 -10.24
N LEU A 53 3.76 -0.43 -9.88
CA LEU A 53 4.13 -1.75 -10.39
C LEU A 53 3.13 -2.83 -9.96
N ALA A 54 2.65 -2.79 -8.72
CA ALA A 54 1.63 -3.72 -8.25
C ALA A 54 0.33 -3.58 -9.06
N LEU A 55 -0.11 -2.36 -9.37
CA LEU A 55 -1.26 -2.10 -10.25
C LEU A 55 -1.03 -2.61 -11.66
N VAL A 56 0.11 -2.26 -12.28
CA VAL A 56 0.46 -2.67 -13.65
C VAL A 56 0.48 -4.20 -13.76
N PHE A 57 1.22 -4.88 -12.88
CA PHE A 57 1.27 -6.34 -12.89
C PHE A 57 -0.10 -6.97 -12.57
N GLY A 58 -0.90 -6.35 -11.70
CA GLY A 58 -2.26 -6.80 -11.41
C GLY A 58 -3.17 -6.77 -12.63
N ILE A 59 -3.11 -5.68 -13.41
CA ILE A 59 -3.81 -5.55 -14.69
C ILE A 59 -3.30 -6.57 -15.69
N SER A 60 -1.98 -6.72 -15.84
CA SER A 60 -1.37 -7.72 -16.73
C SER A 60 -1.85 -9.14 -16.42
N LEU A 61 -1.92 -9.52 -15.14
CA LEU A 61 -2.44 -10.84 -14.72
C LEU A 61 -3.93 -11.00 -15.05
N GLY A 62 -4.72 -9.93 -14.93
CA GLY A 62 -6.13 -9.92 -15.33
C GLY A 62 -6.32 -10.15 -16.83
N VAL A 63 -5.48 -9.50 -17.66
CA VAL A 63 -5.48 -9.66 -19.13
C VAL A 63 -5.08 -11.08 -19.49
N LEU A 64 -3.94 -11.55 -18.98
CA LEU A 64 -3.40 -12.88 -19.29
C LEU A 64 -4.29 -14.02 -18.78
N GLY A 65 -5.02 -13.80 -17.68
CA GLY A 65 -5.97 -14.77 -17.14
C GLY A 65 -7.35 -14.73 -17.79
N GLY A 66 -7.68 -13.70 -18.57
CA GLY A 66 -9.01 -13.53 -19.16
C GLY A 66 -10.12 -13.26 -18.12
N TRP A 67 -9.78 -12.69 -16.96
CA TRP A 67 -10.70 -12.60 -15.80
C TRP A 67 -11.47 -11.28 -15.68
N PHE A 68 -11.43 -10.41 -16.69
CA PHE A 68 -12.10 -9.10 -16.61
C PHE A 68 -13.63 -9.17 -16.47
N THR A 69 -14.23 -10.29 -16.86
CA THR A 69 -15.67 -10.55 -16.68
C THR A 69 -16.00 -11.17 -15.32
N SER A 70 -14.98 -11.51 -14.51
CA SER A 70 -15.17 -12.14 -13.21
C SER A 70 -15.47 -11.09 -12.13
N ALA A 71 -16.55 -11.30 -11.38
CA ALA A 71 -16.88 -10.50 -10.20
C ALA A 71 -15.73 -10.47 -9.16
N TRP A 72 -14.92 -11.53 -9.09
CA TRP A 72 -13.73 -11.61 -8.24
C TRP A 72 -12.68 -10.56 -8.60
N LEU A 73 -12.47 -10.30 -9.90
CA LEU A 73 -11.48 -9.32 -10.35
C LEU A 73 -11.93 -7.89 -10.06
N LEU A 74 -13.23 -7.61 -10.22
CA LEU A 74 -13.82 -6.32 -9.83
C LEU A 74 -13.65 -6.06 -8.33
N LEU A 75 -13.94 -7.04 -7.47
CA LEU A 75 -13.75 -6.91 -6.03
C LEU A 75 -12.27 -6.66 -5.67
N LYS A 76 -11.35 -7.41 -6.30
CA LYS A 76 -9.91 -7.19 -6.13
C LYS A 76 -9.48 -5.79 -6.55
N LEU A 77 -10.02 -5.27 -7.65
CA LEU A 77 -9.71 -3.93 -8.14
C LEU A 77 -10.18 -2.85 -7.16
N VAL A 78 -11.41 -2.96 -6.64
CA VAL A 78 -11.95 -2.04 -5.63
C VAL A 78 -11.04 -1.99 -4.39
N LEU A 79 -10.58 -3.15 -3.93
CA LEU A 79 -9.68 -3.23 -2.78
C LEU A 79 -8.32 -2.58 -3.05
N VAL A 80 -7.71 -2.83 -4.21
CA VAL A 80 -6.42 -2.23 -4.58
C VAL A 80 -6.55 -0.71 -4.71
N LEU A 81 -7.64 -0.21 -5.31
CA LEU A 81 -7.91 1.23 -5.38
C LEU A 81 -8.13 1.84 -3.99
N GLY A 82 -8.84 1.14 -3.10
CA GLY A 82 -8.97 1.53 -1.70
C GLY A 82 -7.62 1.63 -0.99
N LEU A 83 -6.74 0.65 -1.19
CA LEU A 83 -5.38 0.67 -0.65
C LEU A 83 -4.55 1.84 -1.21
N SER A 84 -4.68 2.15 -2.50
CA SER A 84 -4.05 3.34 -3.12
C SER A 84 -4.56 4.65 -2.51
N GLY A 85 -5.86 4.75 -2.25
CA GLY A 85 -6.44 5.89 -1.54
C GLY A 85 -5.89 6.04 -0.12
N LEU A 86 -5.76 4.92 0.61
CA LEU A 86 -5.17 4.88 1.95
C LEU A 86 -3.69 5.30 1.93
N HIS A 87 -2.91 4.87 0.93
CA HIS A 87 -1.53 5.30 0.74
C HIS A 87 -1.45 6.82 0.52
N GLY A 88 -2.28 7.37 -0.37
CA GLY A 88 -2.37 8.80 -0.60
C GLY A 88 -2.71 9.60 0.67
N ALA A 89 -3.64 9.09 1.49
CA ALA A 89 -3.99 9.70 2.76
C ALA A 89 -2.82 9.71 3.76
N LEU A 90 -2.07 8.61 3.85
CA LEU A 90 -0.86 8.51 4.68
C LEU A 90 0.23 9.49 4.25
N VAL A 91 0.51 9.57 2.96
CA VAL A 91 1.51 10.52 2.42
C VAL A 91 1.07 11.96 2.63
N GLY A 92 -0.23 12.24 2.50
CA GLY A 92 -0.81 13.55 2.82
C GLY A 92 -0.64 13.93 4.29
N ASN A 93 -0.89 12.99 5.21
CA ASN A 93 -0.65 13.18 6.64
C ASN A 93 0.84 13.39 6.93
N LEU A 94 1.73 12.61 6.32
CA LEU A 94 3.18 12.75 6.47
C LEU A 94 3.66 14.14 6.02
N ARG A 95 3.17 14.63 4.88
CA ARG A 95 3.48 15.98 4.39
C ARG A 95 3.04 17.05 5.39
N ARG A 96 1.82 16.95 5.94
CA ARG A 96 1.32 17.89 6.95
C ARG A 96 2.16 17.84 8.24
N ALA A 97 2.56 16.64 8.68
CA ALA A 97 3.37 16.47 9.89
C ALA A 97 4.78 17.08 9.76
N ILE A 98 5.38 17.00 8.56
CA ILE A 98 6.65 17.65 8.26
C ILE A 98 6.52 19.17 8.25
N LEU A 99 5.42 19.71 7.72
CA LEU A 99 5.19 21.16 7.63
C LEU A 99 4.92 21.80 9.00
N ASN A 100 4.17 21.13 9.87
CA ASN A 100 3.71 21.69 11.14
C ASN A 100 4.67 21.43 12.32
N ASN A 101 5.92 20.99 12.07
CA ASN A 101 6.87 20.56 13.11
C ASN A 101 6.21 19.61 14.14
N ALA A 102 6.20 18.31 13.83
CA ALA A 102 5.51 17.19 14.50
C ALA A 102 5.36 17.17 16.05
N LYS A 103 6.04 18.04 16.81
CA LYS A 103 5.82 18.31 18.24
C LYS A 103 4.40 18.78 18.58
N ASP A 104 3.71 19.47 17.67
CA ASP A 104 2.38 20.06 17.97
C ASP A 104 1.19 19.22 17.46
N MET A 105 1.46 18.04 16.87
CA MET A 105 0.41 17.19 16.32
C MET A 105 -0.15 16.21 17.36
N LYS A 106 -1.47 16.22 17.55
CA LYS A 106 -2.19 15.15 18.24
C LYS A 106 -1.87 13.81 17.55
N PRO A 107 -1.63 12.72 18.30
CA PRO A 107 -1.14 11.46 17.72
C PRO A 107 -2.20 10.82 16.82
N ASN A 108 -2.11 11.11 15.52
CA ASN A 108 -2.97 10.56 14.47
C ASN A 108 -2.24 9.39 13.80
N GLY A 109 -2.78 8.18 13.92
CA GLY A 109 -2.13 6.94 13.46
C GLY A 109 -2.72 5.66 14.05
N LYS A 110 -3.58 5.74 15.09
CA LYS A 110 -4.24 4.57 15.71
C LYS A 110 -5.06 3.75 14.71
N ILE A 111 -5.82 4.42 13.83
CA ILE A 111 -6.68 3.76 12.83
C ILE A 111 -5.85 2.95 11.83
N PHE A 112 -4.65 3.43 11.48
CA PHE A 112 -3.78 2.79 10.50
C PHE A 112 -2.85 1.71 11.09
N LEU A 113 -2.40 1.86 12.35
CA LEU A 113 -1.54 0.86 12.98
C LEU A 113 -2.27 -0.45 13.26
N LEU A 114 -3.56 -0.37 13.60
CA LEU A 114 -4.44 -1.53 13.72
C LEU A 114 -4.99 -1.94 12.36
N GLY A 115 -5.40 -0.97 11.53
CA GLY A 115 -6.06 -1.21 10.26
C GLY A 115 -5.17 -1.77 9.16
N GLY A 116 -3.90 -1.35 9.07
CA GLY A 116 -2.95 -1.74 8.02
C GLY A 116 -2.65 -3.23 7.97
N PRO A 117 -2.26 -3.88 9.09
CA PRO A 117 -2.06 -5.33 9.15
C PRO A 117 -3.35 -6.12 8.88
N THR A 118 -4.50 -5.67 9.38
CA THR A 118 -5.80 -6.33 9.07
C THR A 118 -6.21 -6.17 7.61
N LEU A 119 -5.98 -5.00 6.99
CA LEU A 119 -6.25 -4.79 5.56
C LEU A 119 -5.32 -5.65 4.71
N LEU A 120 -4.05 -5.75 5.11
CA LEU A 120 -3.09 -6.62 4.43
C LEU A 120 -3.52 -8.08 4.54
N ALA A 121 -3.87 -8.53 5.73
CA ALA A 121 -4.36 -9.88 5.97
C ALA A 121 -5.63 -10.15 5.16
N LEU A 122 -6.56 -9.18 5.07
CA LEU A 122 -7.78 -9.30 4.27
C LEU A 122 -7.47 -9.37 2.76
N ILE A 123 -6.55 -8.56 2.26
CA ILE A 123 -6.11 -8.59 0.85
C ILE A 123 -5.42 -9.92 0.55
N ILE A 124 -4.54 -10.41 1.42
CA ILE A 124 -3.90 -11.73 1.29
C ILE A 124 -4.97 -12.82 1.31
N LEU A 125 -5.93 -12.75 2.24
CA LEU A 125 -7.04 -13.70 2.33
C LEU A 125 -7.87 -13.71 1.04
N LEU A 126 -8.20 -12.56 0.47
CA LEU A 126 -8.93 -12.44 -0.81
C LEU A 126 -8.11 -12.90 -2.03
N VAL A 127 -6.78 -12.75 -1.98
CA VAL A 127 -5.87 -13.26 -3.02
C VAL A 127 -5.73 -14.78 -2.93
N VAL A 128 -5.75 -15.34 -1.72
CA VAL A 128 -5.63 -16.78 -1.44
C VAL A 128 -6.95 -17.50 -1.66
N ILE A 129 -8.08 -16.92 -1.24
CA ILE A 129 -9.43 -17.44 -1.49
C ILE A 129 -9.87 -16.97 -2.88
N LYS A 130 -9.26 -17.56 -3.91
CA LYS A 130 -9.84 -17.63 -5.24
C LYS A 130 -10.93 -18.73 -5.25
N PRO A 131 -12.08 -18.54 -5.90
CA PRO A 131 -12.79 -19.67 -6.48
C PRO A 131 -12.00 -20.26 -7.66
#